data_AF-A0A7S3I676-F1
#
_entry.id   AF-A0A7S3I676-F1
#
_cell.length_a   1.000
_cell.length_b   1.000
_cell.length_c   1.000
_cell.angle_alpha   90.00
_cell.angle_beta   90.00
_cell.angle_gamma   90.00
#
_symmetry.space_group_name_H-M   'P 1'
#
loop_
_entity.id
_entity.type
_entity.pdbx_description
1 polymer ?
#
loop_
_entity_poly.entity_id
_entity_poly.type
_entity_poly.pdbx_seq_one_letter_code
_entity_poly.pdbx_strand_id
1 'polypeptide(L)'
;FEEFSQLILPSTNPNLRHIASTRRFSPYFRTAKPICYEILSLLTRLLEKEMQLQRTRNDSKRQLADCQDFVKIRAFDNIAKGYQNISMPDLSYYLERNGFYPRREDVEAILRRCD
;
A
#
# COMPACT_ATOMS: atom_id res chain seq x y z
N PHE A 1 1.60 16.73 -1.06
CA PHE A 1 2.12 16.31 0.26
C PHE A 1 1.58 14.94 0.67
N GLU A 2 0.29 14.68 0.46
CA GLU A 2 -0.33 13.39 0.79
C GLU A 2 0.26 12.22 0.00
N GLU A 3 0.41 12.33 -1.32
CA GLU A 3 1.02 11.26 -2.14
C GLU A 3 2.45 10.91 -1.68
N PHE A 4 3.25 11.94 -1.37
CA PHE A 4 4.58 11.74 -0.81
C PHE A 4 4.52 11.02 0.54
N SER A 5 3.62 11.43 1.43
CA SER A 5 3.42 10.74 2.71
C SER A 5 2.92 9.31 2.53
N GLN A 6 2.08 9.03 1.53
CA GLN A 6 1.61 7.69 1.22
C GLN A 6 2.73 6.78 0.70
N LEU A 7 3.64 7.33 -0.11
CA LEU A 7 4.79 6.62 -0.64
C LEU A 7 5.84 6.35 0.44
N ILE A 8 6.12 7.33 1.29
CA ILE A 8 7.22 7.27 2.27
C ILE A 8 6.80 6.60 3.58
N LEU A 9 5.58 6.84 4.05
CA LEU A 9 5.15 6.39 5.37
C LEU A 9 4.33 5.10 5.29
N PRO A 10 4.61 4.12 6.18
CA PRO A 10 3.82 2.90 6.28
C PRO A 10 2.31 3.18 6.38
N SER A 11 1.48 2.42 5.67
CA SER A 11 0.02 2.50 5.78
C SER A 11 -0.51 1.93 7.10
N THR A 12 0.24 1.03 7.73
CA THR A 12 -0.14 0.36 8.97
C THR A 12 0.13 1.18 10.23
N ASN A 13 0.88 2.29 10.15
CA ASN A 13 1.28 3.10 11.31
C ASN A 13 0.64 4.51 11.29
N PRO A 14 -0.61 4.67 11.79
CA PRO A 14 -1.30 5.96 11.79
C PRO A 14 -0.63 6.98 12.73
N ASN A 15 -0.01 6.51 13.82
CA ASN A 15 0.71 7.38 14.76
C ASN A 15 1.88 8.08 14.08
N LEU A 16 2.69 7.35 13.31
CA LEU A 16 3.80 7.93 12.58
C LEU A 16 3.32 8.93 11.52
N ARG A 17 2.21 8.64 10.83
CA ARG A 17 1.59 9.57 9.88
C ARG A 17 1.11 10.84 10.56
N HIS A 18 0.43 10.71 11.70
CA HIS A 18 -0.03 11.85 12.49
C HIS A 18 1.14 12.71 12.99
N ILE A 19 2.20 12.08 13.48
CA ILE A 19 3.41 12.79 13.90
C ILE A 19 4.03 13.52 12.71
N ALA A 20 4.16 12.87 11.55
CA ALA A 20 4.74 13.47 10.36
C ALA A 20 3.91 14.65 9.82
N SER A 21 2.57 14.57 9.87
CA SER A 21 1.69 15.63 9.37
C SER A 21 1.55 16.83 10.31
N THR A 22 1.59 16.60 11.62
CA THR A 22 1.42 17.67 12.63
C THR A 22 2.71 18.37 13.01
N ARG A 23 3.87 17.77 12.68
CA ARG A 23 5.17 18.31 13.05
C ARG A 23 5.47 19.61 12.29
N ARG A 24 5.34 20.74 12.97
CA ARG A 24 5.68 22.08 12.44
C ARG A 24 7.17 22.26 12.16
N PHE A 25 8.04 21.58 12.89
CA PHE A 25 9.49 21.70 12.74
C PHE A 25 10.21 20.39 13.05
N SER A 26 11.19 20.04 12.20
CA SER A 26 12.10 18.92 12.49
C SER A 26 13.37 19.48 13.12
N PRO A 27 13.71 19.12 14.37
CA PRO A 27 14.95 19.57 15.03
C PRO A 27 16.21 19.05 14.30
N TYR A 28 16.04 18.04 13.45
CA TYR A 28 17.10 17.42 12.65
C TYR A 28 17.22 18.00 11.24
N PHE A 29 16.25 18.80 10.79
CA PHE A 29 16.33 19.47 9.49
C PHE A 29 16.86 20.89 9.67
N ARG A 30 17.90 21.23 8.93
CA ARG A 30 18.43 22.60 8.86
C ARG A 30 18.59 22.95 7.40
N THR A 31 17.91 24.01 6.94
CA THR A 31 17.94 24.46 5.53
C THR A 31 19.36 24.70 5.01
N ALA A 32 20.26 25.13 5.88
CA ALA A 32 21.66 25.39 5.53
C ALA A 32 22.54 24.14 5.44
N LYS A 33 22.04 22.95 5.81
CA LYS A 33 22.78 21.69 5.75
C LYS A 33 22.15 20.75 4.73
N PRO A 34 22.96 20.10 3.88
CA PRO A 34 22.44 19.07 2.99
C PRO A 34 21.85 17.91 3.79
N ILE A 35 20.90 17.21 3.19
CA ILE A 35 20.34 15.98 3.75
C ILE A 35 21.46 14.95 3.90
N CYS A 36 21.49 14.22 5.02
CA CYS A 36 22.47 13.17 5.26
C CYS A 36 22.44 12.12 4.14
N TYR A 37 23.61 11.66 3.70
CA TYR A 37 23.75 10.65 2.65
C TYR A 37 23.00 9.36 2.97
N GLU A 38 22.95 8.95 4.25
CA GLU A 38 22.21 7.77 4.70
C GLU A 38 20.71 7.89 4.41
N ILE A 39 20.12 9.06 4.67
CA ILE A 39 18.71 9.34 4.39
C ILE A 39 18.46 9.31 2.88
N LEU A 40 19.36 9.90 2.09
CA LEU A 40 19.27 9.86 0.63
C LEU A 40 19.35 8.43 0.10
N SER A 41 20.27 7.62 0.61
CA SER A 41 20.42 6.21 0.22
C SER A 41 19.16 5.39 0.56
N LEU A 42 18.57 5.60 1.75
CA LEU A 42 17.31 4.96 2.13
C LEU A 42 16.16 5.38 1.21
N LEU A 43 16.07 6.66 0.88
CA LEU A 43 15.06 7.19 -0.03
C LEU A 43 15.24 6.60 -1.44
N THR A 44 16.46 6.55 -1.96
CA THR A 44 16.77 5.94 -3.26
C THR A 44 16.32 4.48 -3.30
N ARG A 45 16.69 3.68 -2.29
CA ARG A 45 16.29 2.27 -2.19
C ARG A 45 14.77 2.10 -2.12
N LEU A 46 14.09 2.98 -1.41
CA LEU A 46 12.63 2.98 -1.32
C LEU A 46 11.99 3.24 -2.70
N LEU A 47 12.47 4.24 -3.43
CA LEU A 47 11.99 4.57 -4.76
C LEU A 47 12.26 3.45 -5.77
N GLU A 48 13.44 2.84 -5.73
CA GLU A 48 13.78 1.67 -6.56
C GLU A 48 12.81 0.51 -6.31
N LYS A 49 12.47 0.25 -5.04
CA LYS A 49 11.50 -0.79 -4.67
C LYS A 49 10.09 -0.45 -5.12
N GLU A 50 9.66 0.80 -5.00
CA GLU A 50 8.36 1.22 -5.52
C GLU A 50 8.28 1.04 -7.04
N MET A 51 9.31 1.45 -7.78
CA MET A 51 9.37 1.25 -9.23
C MET A 51 9.29 -0.24 -9.60
N GLN A 52 9.99 -1.10 -8.87
CA GLN A 52 9.94 -2.55 -9.06
C GLN A 52 8.52 -3.09 -8.81
N LEU A 53 7.90 -2.72 -7.69
CA LEU A 53 6.54 -3.14 -7.34
C LEU A 53 5.51 -2.62 -8.35
N GLN A 54 5.67 -1.40 -8.85
CA GLN A 54 4.78 -0.81 -9.84
C GLN A 54 4.84 -1.56 -11.18
N ARG A 55 6.03 -1.99 -11.61
CA ARG A 55 6.21 -2.83 -12.79
C ARG A 55 5.52 -4.18 -12.61
N THR A 56 5.84 -4.90 -11.52
CA THR A 56 5.22 -6.18 -11.20
C THR A 56 3.70 -6.08 -11.16
N ARG A 57 3.16 -5.05 -10.50
CA ARG A 57 1.71 -4.80 -10.44
C ARG A 57 1.10 -4.60 -11.82
N ASN A 58 1.76 -3.84 -12.71
CA ASN A 58 1.26 -3.61 -14.05
C ASN A 58 1.29 -4.90 -14.89
N ASP A 59 2.30 -5.74 -14.71
CA ASP A 59 2.36 -7.04 -15.38
C ASP A 59 1.29 -8.00 -14.85
N SER A 60 1.05 -8.05 -13.54
CA SER A 60 -0.08 -8.81 -12.97
C SER A 60 -1.43 -8.31 -13.47
N LYS A 61 -1.61 -6.99 -13.67
CA LYS A 61 -2.83 -6.43 -14.27
C LYS A 61 -3.02 -6.87 -15.71
N ARG A 62 -1.94 -6.95 -16.50
CA ARG A 62 -1.99 -7.46 -17.88
C ARG A 62 -2.37 -8.93 -17.89
N GLN A 63 -1.73 -9.75 -17.07
CA GLN A 63 -2.05 -11.18 -16.91
C GLN A 63 -3.52 -11.40 -16.53
N LEU A 64 -4.07 -10.58 -15.63
CA LEU A 64 -5.49 -10.63 -15.29
C LEU A 64 -6.40 -10.22 -16.46
N ALA A 65 -5.99 -9.26 -17.28
CA ALA A 65 -6.76 -8.83 -18.45
C ALA A 65 -6.73 -9.88 -19.57
N ASP A 66 -5.66 -10.66 -19.68
CA ASP A 66 -5.52 -11.75 -20.65
C ASP A 66 -6.32 -13.00 -20.23
N CYS A 67 -6.73 -13.10 -18.97
CA CYS A 67 -7.56 -14.18 -18.46
C CYS A 67 -9.02 -13.96 -18.87
N GLN A 68 -9.50 -14.76 -19.84
CA GLN A 68 -10.85 -14.62 -20.41
C GLN A 68 -11.98 -14.77 -19.37
N ASP A 69 -11.75 -15.54 -18.31
CA ASP A 69 -12.73 -15.76 -17.23
C ASP A 69 -12.68 -14.69 -16.13
N PHE A 70 -11.66 -13.81 -16.15
CA PHE A 70 -11.52 -12.79 -15.13
C PHE A 70 -12.46 -11.61 -15.41
N VAL A 71 -13.48 -11.49 -14.57
CA VAL A 71 -14.41 -10.38 -14.59
C VAL A 71 -14.32 -9.64 -13.25
N LYS A 72 -13.88 -8.37 -13.28
CA LYS A 72 -13.67 -7.55 -12.07
C LYS A 72 -14.89 -7.52 -11.14
N ILE A 73 -16.09 -7.35 -11.70
CA ILE A 73 -17.31 -7.28 -10.89
C ILE A 73 -17.63 -8.62 -10.21
N ARG A 74 -17.41 -9.75 -10.88
CA ARG A 74 -17.56 -11.07 -10.27
C ARG A 74 -16.54 -11.30 -9.15
N ALA A 75 -15.30 -10.85 -9.33
CA ALA A 75 -14.29 -10.93 -8.28
C ALA A 75 -14.66 -10.07 -7.07
N PHE A 76 -15.16 -8.86 -7.30
CA PHE A 76 -15.68 -8.00 -6.23
C PHE A 76 -16.84 -8.66 -5.49
N ASP A 77 -17.87 -9.13 -6.21
CA ASP A 77 -19.05 -9.79 -5.63
C ASP A 77 -18.67 -11.05 -4.84
N ASN A 78 -17.69 -11.81 -5.33
CA ASN A 78 -17.18 -12.99 -4.63
C ASN A 78 -16.50 -12.65 -3.29
N ILE A 79 -15.83 -11.49 -3.20
CA ILE A 79 -15.20 -11.03 -1.96
C ILE A 79 -16.28 -10.42 -1.05
N ALA A 80 -17.05 -9.47 -1.58
CA ALA A 80 -18.04 -8.70 -0.84
C ALA A 80 -19.31 -9.49 -0.51
N LYS A 81 -19.48 -10.70 -1.05
CA LYS A 81 -20.64 -11.59 -0.80
C LYS A 81 -22.00 -10.89 -1.02
N GLY A 82 -22.07 -10.01 -2.02
CA GLY A 82 -23.27 -9.24 -2.35
C GLY A 82 -23.44 -7.92 -1.59
N TYR A 83 -22.49 -7.55 -0.71
CA TYR A 83 -22.44 -6.21 -0.10
C TYR A 83 -21.75 -5.20 -1.03
N GLN A 84 -21.97 -3.91 -0.76
CA GLN A 84 -21.36 -2.81 -1.54
C GLN A 84 -19.91 -2.50 -1.12
N ASN A 85 -19.46 -3.02 0.02
CA ASN A 85 -18.15 -2.75 0.61
C ASN A 85 -17.47 -4.08 0.97
N ILE A 86 -16.13 -4.09 0.92
CA ILE A 86 -15.31 -5.23 1.34
C ILE A 86 -14.79 -4.94 2.76
N SER A 87 -15.16 -5.78 3.73
CA SER A 87 -14.60 -5.69 5.08
C SER A 87 -13.29 -6.48 5.20
N MET A 88 -12.55 -6.26 6.29
CA MET A 88 -11.35 -7.07 6.59
C MET A 88 -11.66 -8.57 6.65
N PRO A 89 -12.68 -9.05 7.40
CA PRO A 89 -13.05 -10.46 7.40
C PRO A 89 -13.32 -11.03 6.00
N ASP A 90 -13.93 -10.24 5.12
CA ASP A 90 -14.26 -10.68 3.76
C ASP A 90 -12.99 -10.90 2.92
N LEU A 91 -12.07 -9.95 2.96
CA LEU A 91 -10.80 -10.05 2.24
C LEU A 91 -9.91 -11.17 2.81
N SER A 92 -9.84 -11.30 4.15
CA SER A 92 -9.10 -12.41 4.78
C SER A 92 -9.65 -13.77 4.36
N TYR A 93 -10.97 -13.96 4.45
CA TYR A 93 -11.62 -15.21 4.07
C TYR A 93 -11.40 -15.55 2.58
N TYR A 94 -11.51 -14.55 1.70
CA TYR A 94 -11.26 -14.75 0.28
C TYR A 94 -9.81 -15.18 0.02
N LEU A 95 -8.83 -14.54 0.65
CA LEU A 95 -7.42 -14.88 0.48
C LEU A 95 -7.13 -16.30 0.97
N GLU A 96 -7.63 -16.67 2.14
CA GLU A 96 -7.45 -18.00 2.72
C GLU A 96 -8.04 -19.10 1.84
N ARG A 97 -9.25 -18.87 1.30
CA ARG A 97 -9.89 -19.80 0.36
C ARG A 97 -9.08 -20.01 -0.93
N ASN A 98 -8.26 -19.03 -1.32
CA ASN A 98 -7.37 -19.11 -2.48
C ASN A 98 -5.93 -19.50 -2.10
N GLY A 99 -5.70 -20.01 -0.89
CA GLY A 99 -4.40 -20.53 -0.44
C GLY A 99 -3.43 -19.47 0.08
N PHE A 100 -3.87 -18.23 0.28
CA PHE A 100 -3.08 -17.15 0.86
C PHE A 100 -3.49 -16.92 2.31
N TYR A 101 -2.54 -16.98 3.24
CA TYR A 101 -2.79 -16.80 4.67
C TYR A 101 -2.12 -15.48 5.14
N PRO A 102 -2.69 -14.32 4.81
CA PRO A 102 -2.10 -13.03 5.16
C PRO A 102 -2.16 -12.79 6.66
N ARG A 103 -1.21 -12.02 7.18
CA ARG A 103 -1.36 -11.49 8.54
C ARG A 103 -2.40 -10.38 8.53
N ARG A 104 -3.00 -10.12 9.69
CA ARG A 104 -3.94 -9.02 9.86
C ARG A 104 -3.38 -7.68 9.36
N GLU A 105 -2.11 -7.42 9.65
CA GLU A 105 -1.39 -6.21 9.21
C GLU A 105 -1.32 -6.05 7.69
N ASP A 106 -1.21 -7.16 6.95
CA ASP A 106 -1.17 -7.15 5.48
C ASP A 106 -2.55 -6.77 4.91
N VAL A 107 -3.61 -7.33 5.48
CA VAL A 107 -5.00 -7.03 5.07
C VAL A 107 -5.35 -5.57 5.38
N GLU A 108 -4.96 -5.07 6.57
CA GLU A 108 -5.13 -3.66 6.91
C GLU A 108 -4.33 -2.74 5.96
N ALA A 109 -3.11 -3.14 5.58
CA ALA A 109 -2.28 -2.38 4.67
C ALA A 109 -2.91 -2.23 3.28
N ILE A 110 -3.61 -3.27 2.80
CA ILE A 110 -4.34 -3.26 1.53
C ILE A 110 -5.56 -2.34 1.62
N LEU A 111 -6.43 -2.55 2.62
CA LEU A 111 -7.69 -1.81 2.74
C LEU A 111 -7.46 -0.30 2.91
N ARG A 112 -6.47 0.11 3.73
CA ARG A 112 -6.13 1.54 3.91
C ARG A 112 -5.55 2.23 2.67
N ARG A 113 -5.18 1.48 1.63
CA ARG A 113 -4.77 2.04 0.34
C ARG A 113 -5.93 2.15 -0.64
N CYS A 114 -7.08 1.53 -0.31
CA CYS A 114 -8.30 1.56 -1.09
C CYS A 114 -9.33 2.55 -0.52
N ASP A 115 -9.28 2.83 0.79
CA ASP A 115 -9.92 3.98 1.45
C ASP A 115 -9.29 5.31 1.00
#